data_AF-A0A1F9TRC2-F1
#
_entry.id   AF-A0A1F9TRC2-F1
#
_cell.length_a   1.000
_cell.length_b   1.000
_cell.length_c   1.000
_cell.angle_alpha   90.00
_cell.angle_beta   90.00
_cell.angle_gamma   90.00
#
_symmetry.space_group_name_H-M   'P 1'
#
loop_
_entity.id
_entity.type
_entity.pdbx_description
1 polymer ?
#
loop_
_entity_poly.entity_id
_entity_poly.type
_entity_poly.pdbx_seq_one_letter_code
_entity_poly.pdbx_strand_id
1 'polypeptide(L)'
;MKKFFTLLAGLLFCYLVLLAKPELYFSKSLAYKCFTLRAHGALPPSTEASLDAAYEKIAASELFKETDSFEVIVPASRWEFLLFTPLMSGTYSRMNPFHGAIFLASADFAKGDARAEPGGRDFRKLSSEIAGAAARDQARRRFQTLTYLFREDWEIRGYSARVAGLTTDFSPADACTAASSPDLEDFKYGLMLETALKVEQITFSELLDRKMSYEKAEQLLKQAHCGG
;
A
#
# COMPACT_ATOMS: atom_id res chain seq x y z
N MET A 1 42.51 -10.41 -1.89
CA MET A 1 41.23 -10.66 -2.60
C MET A 1 40.23 -11.44 -1.75
N LYS A 2 40.51 -12.66 -1.26
CA LYS A 2 39.56 -13.47 -0.47
C LYS A 2 38.94 -12.73 0.74
N LYS A 3 39.76 -12.01 1.53
CA LYS A 3 39.32 -11.20 2.68
C LYS A 3 38.35 -10.06 2.32
N PHE A 4 38.51 -9.44 1.13
CA PHE A 4 37.65 -8.37 0.66
C PHE A 4 36.26 -8.90 0.28
N PHE A 5 36.20 -10.03 -0.42
CA PHE A 5 34.94 -10.70 -0.73
C PHE A 5 34.18 -11.14 0.53
N THR A 6 34.87 -11.68 1.54
CA THR A 6 34.23 -12.05 2.81
C THR A 6 33.62 -10.85 3.52
N LEU A 7 34.30 -9.69 3.49
CA LEU A 7 33.81 -8.47 4.14
C LEU A 7 32.60 -7.89 3.39
N LEU A 8 32.62 -7.90 2.06
CA LEU A 8 31.48 -7.48 1.23
C LEU A 8 30.26 -8.38 1.44
N ALA A 9 30.47 -9.71 1.49
CA ALA A 9 29.41 -10.67 1.76
C ALA A 9 28.81 -10.49 3.16
N GLY A 10 29.64 -10.19 4.16
CA GLY A 10 29.19 -9.86 5.52
C GLY A 10 28.31 -8.61 5.55
N LEU A 11 28.73 -7.53 4.89
CA LEU A 11 27.94 -6.30 4.78
C LEU A 11 26.60 -6.53 4.09
N LEU A 12 26.62 -7.29 2.98
CA LEU A 12 25.39 -7.65 2.27
C LEU A 12 24.45 -8.46 3.16
N PHE A 13 24.96 -9.43 3.92
CA PHE A 13 24.16 -10.21 4.85
C PHE A 13 23.56 -9.33 5.96
N CYS A 14 24.35 -8.45 6.58
CA CYS A 14 23.85 -7.48 7.56
C CYS A 14 22.75 -6.60 6.98
N TYR A 15 22.92 -6.12 5.75
CA TYR A 15 21.92 -5.32 5.06
C TYR A 15 20.62 -6.10 4.80
N LEU A 16 20.72 -7.35 4.34
CA LEU A 16 19.54 -8.21 4.14
C LEU A 16 18.80 -8.47 5.46
N VAL A 17 19.52 -8.66 6.57
CA VAL A 17 18.92 -8.78 7.91
C VAL A 17 18.18 -7.50 8.29
N LEU A 18 18.76 -6.32 8.04
CA LEU A 18 18.10 -5.04 8.30
C LEU A 18 16.82 -4.85 7.45
N LEU A 19 16.85 -5.27 6.18
CA LEU A 19 15.66 -5.22 5.33
C LEU A 19 14.55 -6.17 5.80
N ALA A 20 14.91 -7.35 6.32
CA ALA A 20 13.94 -8.32 6.85
C ALA A 20 13.41 -7.93 8.25
N LYS A 21 14.21 -7.19 9.02
CA LYS A 21 13.93 -6.78 10.40
C LYS A 21 14.20 -5.29 10.59
N PRO A 22 13.37 -4.42 10.00
CA PRO A 22 13.56 -2.97 10.10
C PRO A 22 13.48 -2.46 11.56
N GLU A 23 12.79 -3.17 12.45
CA GLU A 23 12.71 -2.87 13.88
C GLU A 23 14.07 -2.73 14.58
N LEU A 24 15.15 -3.33 14.05
CA LEU A 24 16.51 -3.17 14.57
C LEU A 24 17.05 -1.75 14.37
N TYR A 25 16.60 -1.06 13.32
CA TYR A 25 16.97 0.33 13.02
C TYR A 25 15.92 1.33 13.53
N PHE A 26 14.64 0.99 13.36
CA PHE A 26 13.48 1.78 13.81
C PHE A 26 13.06 1.38 15.23
N SER A 27 13.93 1.70 16.20
CA SER A 27 13.81 1.23 17.58
C SER A 27 12.69 1.88 18.40
N LYS A 28 12.21 3.07 18.03
CA LYS A 28 11.12 3.75 18.71
C LYS A 28 9.79 3.27 18.13
N SER A 29 8.85 2.90 19.00
CA SER A 29 7.54 2.43 18.58
C SER A 29 6.40 3.04 19.39
N LEU A 30 5.25 3.16 18.73
CA LEU A 30 3.97 3.55 19.32
C LEU A 30 2.91 2.60 18.78
N ALA A 31 2.32 1.80 19.67
CA ALA A 31 1.15 0.99 19.35
C ALA A 31 -0.11 1.83 19.54
N TYR A 32 -0.99 1.83 18.54
CA TYR A 32 -2.27 2.53 18.57
C TYR A 32 -3.30 1.77 17.74
N LYS A 33 -4.35 1.25 18.38
CA LYS A 33 -5.35 0.35 17.76
C LYS A 33 -4.66 -0.81 17.03
N CYS A 34 -4.92 -0.98 15.73
CA CYS A 34 -4.29 -1.99 14.88
C CYS A 34 -2.97 -1.53 14.26
N PHE A 35 -2.44 -0.36 14.58
CA PHE A 35 -1.20 0.17 14.01
C PHE A 35 -0.05 0.14 15.01
N THR A 36 1.13 -0.28 14.55
CA THR A 36 2.39 -0.09 15.26
C THR A 36 3.25 0.87 14.45
N LEU A 37 3.29 2.13 14.88
CA LEU A 37 4.17 3.14 14.31
C LEU A 37 5.60 2.90 14.78
N ARG A 38 6.56 3.01 13.86
CA ARG A 38 7.99 2.95 14.19
C ARG A 38 8.77 4.07 13.53
N ALA A 39 9.76 4.58 14.26
CA ALA A 39 10.68 5.62 13.80
C ALA A 39 12.09 5.36 14.35
N HIS A 40 13.10 5.88 13.65
CA HIS A 40 14.47 5.91 14.17
C HIS A 40 14.62 7.02 15.24
N GLY A 41 14.04 8.19 14.95
CA GLY A 41 14.07 9.37 15.82
C GLY A 41 12.86 9.51 16.74
N ALA A 42 12.54 10.76 17.11
CA ALA A 42 11.31 11.06 17.83
C ALA A 42 10.09 10.67 16.99
N LEU A 43 9.09 10.07 17.65
CA LEU A 43 7.83 9.78 16.99
C LEU A 43 7.11 11.09 16.65
N PRO A 44 6.40 11.16 15.50
CA PRO A 44 5.66 12.36 15.14
C PRO A 44 4.62 12.69 16.21
N PRO A 45 4.44 13.98 16.58
CA PRO A 45 3.33 14.38 17.42
C PRO A 45 2.00 14.25 16.66
N SER A 46 0.89 14.22 17.39
CA SER A 46 -0.47 14.29 16.82
C SER A 46 -0.80 13.15 15.83
N THR A 47 -0.26 11.96 16.04
CA THR A 47 -0.46 10.80 15.15
C THR A 47 -1.87 10.23 15.20
N GLU A 48 -2.53 10.31 16.36
CA GLU A 48 -3.81 9.64 16.65
C GLU A 48 -4.91 9.95 15.63
N ALA A 49 -5.13 11.22 15.29
CA ALA A 49 -6.19 11.62 14.37
C ALA A 49 -6.03 11.02 12.96
N SER A 50 -4.79 10.97 12.44
CA SER A 50 -4.52 10.36 11.13
C SER A 50 -4.68 8.84 11.18
N LEU A 51 -4.28 8.21 12.29
CA LEU A 51 -4.46 6.77 12.50
C LEU A 51 -5.92 6.38 12.72
N ASP A 52 -6.70 7.22 13.38
CA ASP A 52 -8.14 7.03 13.56
C ASP A 52 -8.86 7.03 12.22
N ALA A 53 -8.60 8.04 11.39
CA ALA A 53 -9.16 8.10 10.05
C ALA A 53 -8.69 6.95 9.16
N ALA A 54 -7.46 6.45 9.35
CA ALA A 54 -6.98 5.25 8.65
C ALA A 54 -7.67 3.98 9.16
N TYR A 55 -7.88 3.88 10.48
CA TYR A 55 -8.58 2.79 11.14
C TYR A 55 -10.01 2.68 10.65
N GLU A 56 -10.76 3.78 10.60
CA GLU A 56 -12.15 3.79 10.11
C GLU A 56 -12.27 3.24 8.68
N LYS A 57 -11.33 3.60 7.81
CA LYS A 57 -11.27 3.10 6.43
C LYS A 57 -10.99 1.61 6.37
N ILE A 58 -9.96 1.14 7.08
CA ILE A 58 -9.56 -0.26 7.02
C ILE A 58 -10.56 -1.17 7.76
N ALA A 59 -11.15 -0.71 8.87
CA ALA A 59 -12.13 -1.45 9.64
C ALA A 59 -13.44 -1.70 8.87
N ALA A 60 -13.78 -0.81 7.94
CA ALA A 60 -14.92 -0.98 7.03
C ALA A 60 -14.63 -1.92 5.84
N SER A 61 -13.40 -2.41 5.69
CA SER A 61 -13.01 -3.25 4.57
C SER A 61 -13.38 -4.72 4.78
N GLU A 62 -13.70 -5.42 3.68
CA GLU A 62 -14.16 -6.83 3.72
C GLU A 62 -13.14 -7.77 4.39
N LEU A 63 -11.85 -7.53 4.18
CA LEU A 63 -10.79 -8.42 4.67
C LEU A 63 -10.35 -8.14 6.12
N PHE A 64 -10.92 -7.11 6.78
CA PHE A 64 -10.49 -6.72 8.12
C PHE A 64 -10.91 -7.70 9.19
N LYS A 65 -9.98 -7.96 10.11
CA LYS A 65 -10.20 -8.73 11.32
C LYS A 65 -9.71 -7.91 12.52
N GLU A 66 -10.41 -7.99 13.64
CA GLU A 66 -10.01 -7.32 14.89
C GLU A 66 -8.61 -7.73 15.39
N THR A 67 -8.13 -8.90 14.96
CA THR A 67 -6.78 -9.40 15.27
C THR A 67 -5.70 -8.86 14.33
N ASP A 68 -6.06 -8.10 13.29
CA ASP A 68 -5.09 -7.53 12.36
C ASP A 68 -4.23 -6.48 13.07
N SER A 69 -2.93 -6.52 12.77
CA SER A 69 -1.96 -5.50 13.18
C SER A 69 -1.11 -5.13 11.98
N PHE A 70 -0.84 -3.84 11.80
CA PHE A 70 -0.10 -3.27 10.69
C PHE A 70 1.09 -2.46 11.20
N GLU A 71 2.27 -2.77 10.68
CA GLU A 71 3.49 -2.03 11.02
C GLU A 71 3.65 -0.85 10.06
N VAL A 72 3.71 0.37 10.61
CA VAL A 72 3.87 1.62 9.85
C VAL A 72 5.20 2.25 10.23
N ILE A 73 6.13 2.30 9.28
CA ILE A 73 7.48 2.83 9.46
C ILE A 73 7.53 4.24 8.87
N VAL A 74 8.04 5.16 9.67
CA VAL A 74 8.23 6.57 9.33
C VAL A 74 9.73 6.87 9.30
N PRO A 75 10.37 6.76 8.12
CA PRO A 75 11.73 7.25 7.89
C PRO A 75 11.83 8.75 8.16
N ALA A 76 12.97 9.18 8.70
CA ALA A 76 13.26 10.59 8.92
C ALA A 76 13.65 11.33 7.62
N SER A 77 14.07 10.58 6.58
CA SER A 77 14.52 11.15 5.32
C SER A 77 14.17 10.29 4.10
N ARG A 78 14.20 10.92 2.91
CA ARG A 78 14.02 10.22 1.63
C ARG A 78 15.07 9.14 1.40
N TRP A 79 16.31 9.36 1.83
CA TRP A 79 17.39 8.38 1.72
C TRP A 79 17.08 7.12 2.54
N GLU A 80 16.68 7.30 3.79
CA GLU A 80 16.32 6.20 4.68
C GLU A 80 15.13 5.41 4.11
N PHE A 81 14.11 6.10 3.58
CA PHE A 81 13.01 5.45 2.88
C PHE A 81 13.50 4.57 1.70
N LEU A 82 14.39 5.10 0.84
CA LEU A 82 14.92 4.36 -0.30
C LEU A 82 15.79 3.17 0.12
N LEU A 83 16.59 3.34 1.18
CA LEU A 83 17.45 2.31 1.73
C LEU A 83 16.66 1.09 2.21
N PHE A 84 15.49 1.29 2.82
CA PHE A 84 14.66 0.18 3.32
C PHE A 84 13.63 -0.35 2.31
N THR A 85 13.46 0.31 1.16
CA THR A 85 12.45 -0.06 0.15
C THR A 85 13.00 -0.25 -1.28
N PRO A 86 14.19 -0.85 -1.49
CA PRO A 86 14.88 -0.81 -2.78
C PRO A 86 14.13 -1.52 -3.93
N LEU A 87 13.28 -2.50 -3.62
CA LEU A 87 12.57 -3.33 -4.60
C LEU A 87 11.05 -3.11 -4.60
N MET A 88 10.58 -2.08 -3.89
CA MET A 88 9.15 -1.83 -3.72
C MET A 88 8.71 -0.65 -4.59
N SER A 89 7.54 -0.77 -5.21
CA SER A 89 6.89 0.30 -5.97
C SER A 89 5.98 1.14 -5.08
N GLY A 90 5.85 2.42 -5.43
CA GLY A 90 5.02 3.38 -4.69
C GLY A 90 5.75 4.70 -4.42
N THR A 91 4.99 5.79 -4.54
CA THR A 91 5.49 7.16 -4.44
C THR A 91 5.38 7.69 -3.01
N TYR A 92 4.19 7.63 -2.42
CA TYR A 92 3.87 8.14 -1.08
C TYR A 92 4.04 7.10 0.02
N SER A 93 3.75 5.85 -0.30
CA SER A 93 3.85 4.70 0.58
C SER A 93 4.34 3.47 -0.18
N ARG A 94 5.04 2.57 0.50
CA ARG A 94 5.51 1.28 -0.02
C ARG A 94 5.23 0.20 1.01
N MET A 95 4.71 -0.94 0.57
CA MET A 95 4.44 -2.09 1.45
C MET A 95 5.44 -3.21 1.12
N ASN A 96 6.09 -3.76 2.16
CA ASN A 96 7.03 -4.85 1.98
C ASN A 96 6.29 -6.16 1.67
N PRO A 97 6.50 -6.79 0.50
CA PRO A 97 5.73 -7.97 0.09
C PRO A 97 6.03 -9.23 0.93
N PHE A 98 7.07 -9.24 1.76
CA PHE A 98 7.42 -10.39 2.58
C PHE A 98 6.78 -10.36 3.97
N HIS A 99 6.77 -9.20 4.62
CA HIS A 99 6.32 -9.06 6.01
C HIS A 99 5.24 -8.00 6.22
N GLY A 100 4.83 -7.28 5.17
CA GLY A 100 3.70 -6.36 5.23
C GLY A 100 3.98 -4.99 5.85
N ALA A 101 5.23 -4.68 6.24
CA ALA A 101 5.51 -3.37 6.81
C ALA A 101 5.29 -2.26 5.78
N ILE A 102 4.66 -1.19 6.21
CA ILE A 102 4.27 -0.04 5.42
C ILE A 102 5.27 1.07 5.68
N PHE A 103 6.05 1.43 4.68
CA PHE A 103 6.98 2.56 4.73
C PHE A 103 6.30 3.79 4.13
N LEU A 104 6.30 4.89 4.87
CA LEU A 104 5.81 6.18 4.39
C LEU A 104 6.98 7.01 3.86
N ALA A 105 6.88 7.57 2.66
CA ALA A 105 7.99 8.32 2.05
C ALA A 105 8.26 9.63 2.78
N SER A 106 7.20 10.36 3.11
CA SER A 106 7.21 11.51 3.99
C SER A 106 5.79 11.69 4.57
N ALA A 107 5.69 11.73 5.90
CA ALA A 107 4.41 11.84 6.59
C ALA A 107 4.41 13.07 7.50
N ASP A 108 3.44 13.96 7.29
CA ASP A 108 3.14 15.07 8.17
C ASP A 108 1.84 14.75 8.91
N PHE A 109 1.96 14.15 10.09
CA PHE A 109 0.81 13.74 10.91
C PHE A 109 0.01 14.92 11.45
N ALA A 110 0.63 16.09 11.61
CA ALA A 110 -0.04 17.30 12.09
C ALA A 110 -0.99 17.87 11.02
N LYS A 111 -0.58 17.80 9.74
CA LYS A 111 -1.43 18.20 8.61
C LYS A 111 -2.30 17.08 8.05
N GLY A 112 -1.95 15.83 8.34
CA GLY A 112 -2.59 14.65 7.74
C GLY A 112 -2.18 14.44 6.29
N ASP A 113 -0.95 14.80 5.93
CA ASP A 113 -0.44 14.72 4.55
C ASP A 113 0.62 13.62 4.40
N ALA A 114 0.53 12.87 3.30
CA ALA A 114 1.59 12.02 2.78
C ALA A 114 2.18 12.64 1.52
N ARG A 115 3.51 12.70 1.45
CA ARG A 115 4.27 13.31 0.34
C ARG A 115 5.35 12.35 -0.16
N ALA A 116 5.75 12.49 -1.42
CA ALA A 116 6.83 11.70 -2.01
C ALA A 116 8.20 11.98 -1.34
N GLU A 117 8.35 13.22 -0.86
CA GLU A 117 9.51 13.71 -0.14
C GLU A 117 9.11 14.86 0.80
N PRO A 118 9.91 15.15 1.84
CA PRO A 118 9.64 16.27 2.75
C PRO A 118 9.55 17.59 1.99
N GLY A 119 8.45 18.32 2.16
CA GLY A 119 8.22 19.62 1.52
C GLY A 119 7.82 19.56 0.03
N GLY A 120 7.62 18.37 -0.55
CA GLY A 120 7.10 18.24 -1.92
C GLY A 120 5.74 18.91 -2.08
N ARG A 121 5.41 19.44 -3.27
CA ARG A 121 4.16 20.20 -3.48
C ARG A 121 2.91 19.31 -3.46
N ASP A 122 3.00 18.18 -4.14
CA ASP A 122 1.90 17.23 -4.26
C ASP A 122 1.79 16.39 -2.99
N PHE A 123 0.56 16.20 -2.53
CA PHE A 123 0.27 15.44 -1.33
C PHE A 123 -1.01 14.64 -1.49
N ARG A 124 -1.12 13.57 -0.72
CA ARG A 124 -2.34 12.80 -0.52
C ARG A 124 -2.70 12.79 0.95
N LYS A 125 -3.95 12.47 1.26
CA LYS A 125 -4.38 12.27 2.65
C LYS A 125 -3.61 11.10 3.25
N LEU A 126 -2.92 11.35 4.36
CA LEU A 126 -2.09 10.37 5.06
C LEU A 126 -2.90 9.14 5.49
N SER A 127 -4.12 9.37 5.98
CA SER A 127 -5.03 8.29 6.37
C SER A 127 -5.40 7.37 5.20
N SER A 128 -5.62 7.94 4.01
CA SER A 128 -5.88 7.18 2.79
C SER A 128 -4.66 6.35 2.36
N GLU A 129 -3.45 6.91 2.44
CA GLU A 129 -2.22 6.17 2.11
C GLU A 129 -1.95 5.02 3.09
N ILE A 130 -2.13 5.23 4.40
CA ILE A 130 -1.98 4.18 5.41
C ILE A 130 -3.04 3.10 5.19
N ALA A 131 -4.32 3.46 5.04
CA ALA A 131 -5.40 2.49 4.83
C ALA A 131 -5.22 1.70 3.52
N GLY A 132 -4.84 2.37 2.44
CA GLY A 132 -4.55 1.73 1.16
C GLY A 132 -3.40 0.73 1.25
N ALA A 133 -2.29 1.09 1.91
CA ALA A 133 -1.18 0.19 2.11
C ALA A 133 -1.53 -0.99 3.04
N ALA A 134 -2.33 -0.76 4.09
CA ALA A 134 -2.85 -1.81 4.97
C ALA A 134 -3.77 -2.79 4.22
N ALA A 135 -4.62 -2.27 3.32
CA ALA A 135 -5.47 -3.10 2.46
C ALA A 135 -4.64 -3.98 1.51
N ARG A 136 -3.51 -3.48 0.98
CA ARG A 136 -2.58 -4.31 0.21
C ARG A 136 -1.98 -5.42 1.06
N ASP A 137 -1.63 -5.13 2.32
CA ASP A 137 -1.12 -6.16 3.24
C ASP A 137 -2.20 -7.21 3.59
N GLN A 138 -3.45 -6.81 3.78
CA GLN A 138 -4.56 -7.76 3.97
C GLN A 138 -4.74 -8.69 2.77
N ALA A 139 -4.74 -8.12 1.55
CA ALA A 139 -4.80 -8.91 0.32
C ALA A 139 -3.58 -9.85 0.22
N ARG A 140 -2.37 -9.35 0.51
CA ARG A 140 -1.13 -10.14 0.54
C ARG A 140 -1.24 -11.36 1.45
N ARG A 141 -1.81 -11.21 2.65
CA ARG A 141 -1.99 -12.31 3.62
C ARG A 141 -2.90 -13.44 3.10
N ARG A 142 -3.72 -13.21 2.08
CA ARG A 142 -4.54 -14.25 1.44
C ARG A 142 -3.74 -15.14 0.49
N PHE A 143 -2.56 -14.70 0.05
CA PHE A 143 -1.69 -15.43 -0.85
C PHE A 143 -0.55 -16.12 -0.11
N GLN A 144 -0.03 -17.20 -0.70
CA GLN A 144 1.27 -17.74 -0.28
C GLN A 144 2.36 -16.71 -0.62
N THR A 145 3.36 -16.52 0.26
CA THR A 145 4.29 -15.37 0.24
C THR A 145 4.92 -15.05 -1.12
N LEU A 146 5.14 -16.05 -1.97
CA LEU A 146 5.76 -15.86 -3.30
C LEU A 146 4.75 -15.66 -4.43
N THR A 147 3.52 -16.18 -4.31
CA THR A 147 2.53 -16.05 -5.40
C THR A 147 1.98 -14.63 -5.53
N TYR A 148 2.03 -13.85 -4.44
CA TYR A 148 1.72 -12.42 -4.44
C TYR A 148 2.56 -11.64 -5.47
N LEU A 149 3.84 -11.98 -5.64
CA LEU A 149 4.74 -11.28 -6.58
C LEU A 149 4.41 -11.50 -8.05
N PHE A 150 3.62 -12.55 -8.37
CA PHE A 150 3.29 -12.94 -9.74
C PHE A 150 1.81 -12.73 -10.09
N ARG A 151 1.03 -12.11 -9.20
CA ARG A 151 -0.40 -11.83 -9.46
C ARG A 151 -0.56 -10.54 -10.26
N GLU A 152 -1.64 -10.50 -11.04
CA GLU A 152 -2.06 -9.29 -11.71
C GLU A 152 -2.36 -8.21 -10.66
N ASP A 153 -1.68 -7.08 -10.79
CA ASP A 153 -1.65 -6.02 -9.80
C ASP A 153 -3.01 -5.30 -9.63
N TRP A 154 -3.91 -5.45 -10.62
CA TRP A 154 -5.16 -4.69 -10.67
C TRP A 154 -6.14 -5.06 -9.54
N GLU A 155 -6.26 -6.34 -9.15
CA GLU A 155 -7.19 -6.76 -8.08
C GLU A 155 -6.78 -6.10 -6.75
N ILE A 156 -5.48 -6.13 -6.47
CA ILE A 156 -4.88 -5.68 -5.22
C ILE A 156 -4.81 -4.15 -5.17
N ARG A 157 -4.40 -3.52 -6.27
CA ARG A 157 -4.43 -2.05 -6.41
C ARG A 157 -5.85 -1.52 -6.39
N GLY A 158 -6.80 -2.17 -7.06
CA GLY A 158 -8.20 -1.78 -7.05
C GLY A 158 -8.82 -1.87 -5.66
N TYR A 159 -8.56 -2.95 -4.93
CA TYR A 159 -9.03 -3.10 -3.54
C TYR A 159 -8.42 -2.02 -2.63
N SER A 160 -7.11 -1.81 -2.76
CA SER A 160 -6.38 -0.76 -2.03
C SER A 160 -6.94 0.64 -2.32
N ALA A 161 -7.19 0.98 -3.59
CA ALA A 161 -7.73 2.28 -4.00
C ALA A 161 -9.14 2.51 -3.45
N ARG A 162 -9.99 1.46 -3.46
CA ARG A 162 -11.34 1.51 -2.89
C ARG A 162 -11.31 1.74 -1.37
N VAL A 163 -10.49 0.98 -0.63
CA VAL A 163 -10.36 1.15 0.83
C VAL A 163 -9.77 2.51 1.18
N ALA A 164 -8.74 2.95 0.45
CA ALA A 164 -8.14 4.28 0.63
C ALA A 164 -9.13 5.42 0.34
N GLY A 165 -10.12 5.18 -0.53
CA GLY A 165 -11.04 6.19 -1.02
C GLY A 165 -10.35 7.19 -1.96
N LEU A 166 -9.40 6.71 -2.77
CA LEU A 166 -8.64 7.52 -3.73
C LEU A 166 -9.43 7.83 -5.01
N THR A 167 -10.68 7.39 -5.10
CA THR A 167 -11.48 7.43 -6.32
C THR A 167 -12.32 8.69 -6.50
N THR A 168 -12.24 9.67 -5.59
CA THR A 168 -13.21 10.78 -5.57
C THR A 168 -12.97 11.88 -6.60
N ASP A 169 -11.76 11.96 -7.16
CA ASP A 169 -11.38 13.06 -8.07
C ASP A 169 -11.61 12.72 -9.56
N PHE A 170 -12.03 11.48 -9.85
CA PHE A 170 -12.26 10.98 -11.20
C PHE A 170 -13.69 10.51 -11.38
N SER A 171 -14.20 10.66 -12.59
CA SER A 171 -15.50 10.18 -13.03
C SER A 171 -15.36 8.83 -13.77
N PRO A 172 -16.42 8.01 -13.84
CA PRO A 172 -16.37 6.76 -14.60
C PRO A 172 -15.92 6.91 -16.05
N ALA A 173 -16.20 8.05 -16.69
CA ALA A 173 -15.78 8.34 -18.05
C ALA A 173 -14.24 8.48 -18.18
N ASP A 174 -13.55 8.92 -17.13
CA ASP A 174 -12.10 9.08 -17.14
C ASP A 174 -11.38 7.72 -17.26
N ALA A 175 -11.99 6.64 -16.73
CA ALA A 175 -11.48 5.28 -16.85
C ALA A 175 -11.51 4.72 -18.29
N CYS A 176 -12.25 5.39 -19.19
CA CYS A 176 -12.36 5.03 -20.61
C CYS A 176 -11.34 5.77 -21.49
N THR A 177 -10.59 6.72 -20.94
CA THR A 177 -9.61 7.49 -21.70
C THR A 177 -8.32 6.70 -21.94
N ALA A 178 -7.58 7.05 -22.99
CA ALA A 178 -6.24 6.50 -23.25
C ALA A 178 -5.14 7.16 -22.40
N ALA A 179 -5.47 8.22 -21.66
CA ALA A 179 -4.53 8.85 -20.74
C ALA A 179 -4.25 7.91 -19.57
N SER A 180 -3.00 7.91 -19.09
CA SER A 180 -2.62 7.14 -17.90
C SER A 180 -1.77 8.02 -16.98
N SER A 181 -2.15 8.03 -15.71
CA SER A 181 -1.35 8.51 -14.58
C SER A 181 -1.51 7.48 -13.45
N PRO A 182 -0.59 7.40 -12.48
CA PRO A 182 -0.70 6.44 -11.38
C PRO A 182 -2.05 6.52 -10.64
N ASP A 183 -2.54 7.74 -10.44
CA ASP A 183 -3.81 8.04 -9.76
C ASP A 183 -5.02 7.60 -10.60
N LEU A 184 -4.98 7.84 -11.91
CA LEU A 184 -6.01 7.40 -12.85
C LEU A 184 -6.02 5.87 -13.00
N GLU A 185 -4.87 5.21 -12.95
CA GLU A 185 -4.79 3.75 -12.95
C GLU A 185 -5.37 3.15 -11.67
N ASP A 186 -5.04 3.69 -10.50
CA ASP A 186 -5.63 3.26 -9.23
C ASP A 186 -7.15 3.43 -9.24
N PHE A 187 -7.65 4.54 -9.80
CA PHE A 187 -9.07 4.77 -10.02
C PHE A 187 -9.68 3.73 -10.96
N LYS A 188 -9.08 3.53 -12.14
CA LYS A 188 -9.55 2.55 -13.14
C LYS A 188 -9.65 1.16 -12.52
N TYR A 189 -8.64 0.72 -11.77
CA TYR A 189 -8.65 -0.58 -11.11
C TYR A 189 -9.68 -0.67 -9.99
N GLY A 190 -9.89 0.40 -9.23
CA GLY A 190 -10.95 0.46 -8.23
C GLY A 190 -12.34 0.29 -8.85
N LEU A 191 -12.61 1.03 -9.93
CA LEU A 191 -13.88 0.95 -10.65
C LEU A 191 -14.08 -0.39 -11.38
N MET A 192 -13.01 -0.93 -11.94
CA MET A 192 -13.00 -2.24 -12.60
C MET A 192 -13.31 -3.35 -11.61
N LEU A 193 -12.66 -3.31 -10.43
CA LEU A 193 -12.96 -4.23 -9.33
C LEU A 193 -14.41 -4.12 -8.90
N GLU A 194 -14.89 -2.91 -8.61
CA GLU A 194 -16.29 -2.71 -8.19
C GLU A 194 -17.28 -3.24 -9.22
N THR A 195 -17.03 -2.99 -10.50
CA THR A 195 -17.88 -3.48 -11.60
C THR A 195 -17.86 -5.01 -11.66
N ALA A 196 -16.68 -5.63 -11.56
CA ALA A 196 -16.54 -7.09 -11.58
C ALA A 196 -17.29 -7.75 -10.40
N LEU A 197 -17.10 -7.25 -9.17
CA LEU A 197 -17.79 -7.76 -7.98
C LEU A 197 -19.31 -7.64 -8.11
N LYS A 198 -19.80 -6.51 -8.65
CA LYS A 198 -21.24 -6.25 -8.83
C LYS A 198 -21.86 -7.15 -9.91
N VAL A 199 -21.21 -7.30 -11.06
CA VAL A 199 -21.75 -8.09 -12.19
C VAL A 199 -21.74 -9.58 -11.87
N GLU A 200 -20.64 -10.08 -11.30
CA GLU A 200 -20.50 -11.50 -10.97
C GLU A 200 -21.18 -11.87 -9.65
N GLN A 201 -21.66 -10.88 -8.89
CA GLN A 201 -22.27 -11.04 -7.57
C GLN A 201 -21.38 -11.83 -6.60
N ILE A 202 -20.11 -11.44 -6.53
CA ILE A 202 -19.09 -12.08 -5.68
C ILE A 202 -18.44 -11.08 -4.74
N THR A 203 -17.88 -11.62 -3.67
CA THR A 203 -17.01 -10.90 -2.72
C THR A 203 -15.60 -10.74 -3.27
N PHE A 204 -14.81 -9.82 -2.71
CA PHE A 204 -13.40 -9.68 -3.09
C PHE A 204 -12.63 -10.96 -2.76
N SER A 205 -12.90 -11.57 -1.62
CA SER A 205 -12.31 -12.86 -1.24
C SER A 205 -12.56 -13.94 -2.31
N GLU A 206 -13.78 -14.06 -2.83
CA GLU A 206 -14.09 -15.03 -3.88
C GLU A 206 -13.45 -14.69 -5.23
N LEU A 207 -13.35 -13.40 -5.57
CA LEU A 207 -12.66 -12.96 -6.78
C LEU A 207 -11.20 -13.44 -6.78
N LEU A 208 -10.51 -13.27 -5.64
CA LEU A 208 -9.12 -13.70 -5.50
C LEU A 208 -8.97 -15.22 -5.74
N ASP A 209 -9.94 -16.02 -5.32
CA ASP A 209 -9.91 -17.48 -5.50
C ASP A 209 -10.25 -17.89 -6.96
N ARG A 210 -11.12 -17.14 -7.65
CA ARG A 210 -11.58 -17.43 -9.02
C ARG A 210 -10.57 -17.09 -10.13
N LYS A 211 -9.56 -16.27 -9.84
CA LYS A 211 -8.52 -15.84 -10.81
C LYS A 211 -9.09 -15.20 -12.08
N MET A 212 -9.94 -14.19 -11.92
CA MET A 212 -10.44 -13.42 -13.07
C MET A 212 -9.27 -12.74 -13.79
N SER A 213 -9.22 -12.84 -15.13
CA SER A 213 -8.18 -12.15 -15.90
C SER A 213 -8.49 -10.66 -16.04
N TYR A 214 -7.42 -9.86 -16.18
CA TYR A 214 -7.50 -8.43 -16.47
C TYR A 214 -8.42 -8.11 -17.64
N GLU A 215 -8.31 -8.86 -18.75
CA GLU A 215 -9.09 -8.59 -19.97
C GLU A 215 -10.58 -8.75 -19.75
N LYS A 216 -10.98 -9.78 -18.98
CA LYS A 216 -12.39 -9.96 -18.62
C LYS A 216 -12.87 -8.80 -17.75
N ALA A 217 -12.09 -8.40 -16.75
CA ALA A 217 -12.45 -7.30 -15.87
C ALA A 217 -12.53 -5.97 -16.64
N GLU A 218 -11.60 -5.71 -17.55
CA GLU A 218 -11.60 -4.52 -18.40
C GLU A 218 -12.79 -4.52 -19.36
N GLN A 219 -13.16 -5.67 -19.93
CA GLN A 219 -14.34 -5.80 -20.77
C GLN A 219 -15.62 -5.45 -19.99
N LEU A 220 -15.77 -5.95 -18.76
CA LEU A 220 -16.90 -5.62 -17.89
C LEU A 220 -16.96 -4.12 -17.59
N LEU A 221 -15.82 -3.50 -17.28
CA LEU A 221 -15.71 -2.05 -17.08
C LEU A 221 -16.18 -1.28 -18.32
N LYS A 222 -15.68 -1.65 -19.51
CA LYS A 222 -16.02 -0.98 -20.77
C LYS A 222 -17.50 -1.10 -21.13
N GLN A 223 -18.08 -2.28 -20.93
CA GLN A 223 -19.52 -2.50 -21.13
C GLN A 223 -20.39 -1.67 -20.18
N ALA A 224 -19.95 -1.51 -18.93
CA ALA A 224 -20.72 -0.77 -17.92
C ALA A 224 -20.61 0.76 -18.06
N HIS A 225 -19.42 1.28 -18.42
CA HIS A 225 -19.13 2.73 -18.31
C HIS A 225 -18.64 3.39 -19.60
N CYS A 226 -18.22 2.63 -20.60
CA CYS A 226 -17.59 3.19 -21.82
C CYS A 226 -18.43 3.05 -23.10
N GLY A 227 -19.68 2.58 -23.01
CA GLY A 227 -20.62 2.55 -24.14
C GLY A 227 -20.68 1.25 -24.94
N GLY A 228 -19.93 0.21 -24.55
CA GLY A 228 -19.97 -1.12 -25.17
C GLY A 228 -19.06 -1.28 -26.39
#